data_AF-A0A9J9FWL0-F1
#
_entry.id   AF-A0A9J9FWL0-F1
#
_cell.length_a   1.000
_cell.length_b   1.000
_cell.length_c   1.000
_cell.angle_alpha   90.00
_cell.angle_beta   90.00
_cell.angle_gamma   90.00
#
_symmetry.space_group_name_H-M   'P 1'
#
loop_
_entity.id
_entity.type
_entity.pdbx_description
1 polymer ?
#
loop_
_entity_poly.entity_id
_entity_poly.type
_entity_poly.pdbx_seq_one_letter_code
_entity_poly.pdbx_strand_id
1 'polypeptide(L)'
;MLKLEARPEASRLFVFGSPLLALAITVLIGVLLFAALGKDPVRGLQVFFWEPIKSPYALGELAVKATPLLLIALGLAVCFRSNVWNIGAEGQFVIGAVAAGGVAVGADRKLSHF
;
A
#
# COMPACT_ATOMS: atom_id res chain seq x y z
N MET A 1 -6.63 -0.07 40.10
CA MET A 1 -6.32 -0.95 38.94
C MET A 1 -6.90 -0.28 37.70
N LEU A 2 -6.10 -0.05 36.67
CA LEU A 2 -6.60 0.46 35.39
C LEU A 2 -7.48 -0.61 34.76
N LYS A 3 -8.75 -0.30 34.50
CA LYS A 3 -9.71 -1.22 33.88
C LYS A 3 -9.91 -0.76 32.43
N LEU A 4 -9.48 -1.59 31.48
CA LEU A 4 -9.66 -1.34 30.05
C LEU A 4 -11.08 -1.75 29.68
N GLU A 5 -11.93 -0.77 29.35
CA GLU A 5 -13.29 -1.00 28.84
C GLU A 5 -13.33 -0.68 27.34
N ALA A 6 -13.91 -1.58 26.55
CA ALA A 6 -14.07 -1.38 25.12
C ALA A 6 -14.99 -0.18 24.88
N ARG A 7 -14.51 0.79 24.10
CA ARG A 7 -15.30 1.99 23.80
C ARG A 7 -16.41 1.63 22.80
N PRO A 8 -17.68 1.97 23.08
CA PRO A 8 -18.81 1.67 22.20
C PRO A 8 -18.80 2.53 20.92
N GLU A 9 -18.20 3.72 20.96
CA GLU A 9 -18.04 4.58 19.79
C GLU A 9 -16.58 4.89 19.47
N ALA A 10 -16.26 4.90 18.18
CA ALA A 10 -14.96 5.31 17.69
C ALA A 10 -14.72 6.80 17.99
N SER A 11 -13.52 7.13 18.49
CA SER A 11 -13.17 8.53 18.74
C SER A 11 -13.10 9.30 17.43
N ARG A 12 -13.94 10.34 17.29
CA ARG A 12 -13.96 11.23 16.10
C ARG A 12 -12.59 11.81 15.77
N LEU A 13 -11.78 12.09 16.79
CA LEU A 13 -10.40 12.55 16.61
C LEU A 13 -9.53 11.49 15.95
N PHE A 14 -9.62 10.23 16.40
CA PHE A 14 -8.78 9.14 15.90
C PHE A 14 -9.24 8.55 14.57
N VAL A 15 -10.47 8.83 14.13
CA VAL A 15 -10.91 8.53 12.75
C VAL A 15 -9.98 9.21 11.73
N PHE A 16 -9.59 10.46 11.96
CA PHE A 16 -8.68 11.20 11.09
C PHE A 16 -7.23 11.21 11.62
N GLY A 17 -7.06 11.15 12.93
CA GLY A 17 -5.74 11.15 13.55
C GLY A 17 -4.96 9.86 13.27
N SER A 18 -5.63 8.70 13.19
CA SER A 18 -4.93 7.43 12.97
C SER A 18 -4.31 7.30 11.57
N PRO A 19 -4.98 7.63 10.45
CA PRO A 19 -4.33 7.56 9.14
C PRO A 19 -3.21 8.59 8.98
N LEU A 20 -3.38 9.79 9.54
CA LEU A 20 -2.33 10.82 9.53
C LEU A 20 -1.09 10.41 10.33
N LEU A 21 -1.30 9.81 11.51
CA LEU A 21 -0.20 9.28 12.32
C LEU A 21 0.51 8.13 11.61
N ALA A 22 -0.26 7.20 11.01
CA ALA A 22 0.31 6.12 10.22
C ALA A 22 1.15 6.63 9.05
N LEU A 23 0.67 7.64 8.33
CA LEU A 23 1.41 8.30 7.24
C LEU A 23 2.71 8.94 7.77
N ALA A 24 2.64 9.69 8.88
CA ALA A 24 3.79 10.34 9.48
C ALA A 24 4.87 9.32 9.90
N ILE A 25 4.47 8.22 10.56
CA ILE A 25 5.37 7.14 10.95
C ILE A 25 5.97 6.48 9.71
N THR A 26 5.19 6.23 8.67
CA THR A 26 5.67 5.63 7.42
C THR A 26 6.73 6.51 6.75
N VAL A 27 6.50 7.82 6.67
CA VAL A 27 7.47 8.77 6.11
C VAL A 27 8.74 8.81 6.96
N LEU A 28 8.61 8.86 8.29
CA LEU A 28 9.75 8.85 9.21
C LEU A 28 10.63 7.60 9.00
N ILE A 29 10.01 6.41 8.95
CA ILE A 29 10.72 5.15 8.71
C ILE A 29 11.39 5.17 7.34
N GLY A 30 10.70 5.64 6.30
CA GLY A 30 11.28 5.77 4.95
C GLY A 30 12.51 6.68 4.93
N VAL A 31 12.47 7.84 5.58
CA VAL A 31 13.61 8.75 5.72
C VAL A 31 14.78 8.08 6.43
N LEU A 32 14.52 7.42 7.56
CA LEU A 32 15.55 6.70 8.31
C LEU A 32 16.19 5.58 7.49
N LEU A 33 15.39 4.85 6.72
CA LEU A 33 15.86 3.77 5.84
C LEU A 33 16.74 4.32 4.71
N PHE A 34 16.33 5.40 4.04
CA PHE A 34 17.16 6.01 3.00
C PHE A 34 18.46 6.59 3.56
N ALA A 35 18.41 7.24 4.73
CA ALA A 35 19.59 7.72 5.42
C ALA A 35 20.56 6.58 5.78
N ALA A 36 20.04 5.46 6.29
CA ALA A 36 20.84 4.27 6.61
C ALA A 36 21.49 3.64 5.36
N LEU A 37 20.84 3.73 4.20
CA LEU A 37 21.38 3.30 2.90
C LEU A 37 22.37 4.31 2.28
N GLY A 38 22.63 5.45 2.94
CA GLY A 38 23.47 6.52 2.40
C GLY A 38 22.87 7.23 1.17
N LYS A 39 21.55 7.14 1.00
CA LYS A 39 20.81 7.76 -0.10
C LYS A 39 20.14 9.03 0.38
N ASP A 40 19.95 10.00 -0.51
CA ASP A 40 19.20 11.22 -0.19
C ASP A 40 17.72 10.88 0.10
N PRO A 41 17.25 11.05 1.36
CA PRO A 41 15.88 10.74 1.73
C PRO A 41 14.88 11.69 1.05
N VAL A 42 15.26 12.94 0.78
CA VAL A 42 14.38 13.92 0.12
C VAL A 42 14.10 13.47 -1.29
N ARG A 43 15.13 13.04 -2.03
CA ARG A 43 14.96 12.49 -3.37
C ARG A 43 14.09 11.24 -3.36
N GLY A 44 14.28 10.35 -2.37
CA GLY A 44 13.42 9.18 -2.18
C GLY A 44 11.95 9.57 -2.02
N LEU A 45 11.65 10.50 -1.11
CA LEU A 45 10.29 11.00 -0.88
C LEU A 45 9.70 11.69 -2.12
N GLN A 46 10.50 12.44 -2.88
CA GLN A 46 10.04 13.03 -4.14
C GLN A 46 9.57 11.97 -5.14
N VAL A 47 10.26 10.84 -5.24
CA VAL A 47 9.85 9.75 -6.14
C VAL A 47 8.51 9.14 -5.72
N PHE A 48 8.24 9.05 -4.41
CA PHE A 48 6.97 8.51 -3.91
C PHE A 48 5.81 9.50 -3.98
N PHE A 49 6.03 10.78 -3.66
CA PHE A 49 4.94 11.76 -3.52
C PHE A 49 4.80 12.70 -4.71
N TRP A 50 5.88 13.03 -5.41
CA TRP A 50 5.87 14.06 -6.46
C TRP A 50 5.80 13.47 -7.86
N GLU A 51 6.66 12.50 -8.18
CA GLU A 51 6.70 11.90 -9.52
C GLU A 51 5.34 11.30 -9.98
N PRO A 52 4.53 10.63 -9.12
CA PRO A 52 3.26 10.03 -9.55
C PRO A 52 2.16 11.04 -9.91
N ILE A 53 2.26 12.29 -9.45
CA ILE A 53 1.23 13.33 -9.68
C ILE A 53 1.68 14.41 -10.68
N LYS A 54 2.93 14.32 -11.15
CA LYS A 54 3.59 15.36 -11.94
C LYS A 54 3.06 15.49 -13.38
N SER A 55 2.40 14.46 -13.92
CA SER A 55 1.88 14.48 -15.28
C SER A 55 0.60 13.66 -15.43
N PRO A 56 -0.23 13.94 -16.45
CA PRO A 56 -1.42 13.12 -16.75
C PRO A 56 -1.09 11.65 -16.99
N TYR A 57 0.06 11.36 -17.60
CA TYR A 57 0.54 10.00 -17.80
C TYR A 57 0.89 9.32 -16.46
N ALA A 58 1.59 10.04 -15.57
CA ALA A 58 1.92 9.53 -14.23
C ALA A 58 0.65 9.28 -13.39
N LEU A 59 -0.35 10.14 -13.52
CA LEU A 59 -1.67 9.93 -12.89
C LEU A 59 -2.37 8.69 -13.45
N GLY A 60 -2.25 8.43 -14.75
CA GLY A 60 -2.72 7.20 -15.38
C GLY A 60 -2.03 5.95 -14.81
N GLU A 61 -0.70 5.96 -14.74
CA GLU A 61 0.10 4.89 -14.12
C GLU A 61 -0.28 4.66 -12.65
N LEU A 62 -0.50 5.75 -11.90
CA LEU A 62 -0.97 5.69 -10.52
C LEU A 62 -2.35 5.03 -10.44
N ALA A 63 -3.30 5.41 -11.31
CA ALA A 63 -4.63 4.83 -11.35
C ALA A 63 -4.61 3.33 -11.71
N VAL A 64 -3.78 2.92 -12.68
CA VAL A 64 -3.60 1.51 -13.05
C VAL A 64 -3.14 0.67 -11.85
N LYS A 65 -2.19 1.18 -11.06
CA LYS A 65 -1.68 0.51 -9.86
C LYS A 65 -2.66 0.56 -8.68
N ALA A 66 -3.43 1.65 -8.54
CA ALA A 66 -4.40 1.81 -7.47
C ALA A 66 -5.67 0.96 -7.68
N THR A 67 -6.08 0.71 -8.93
CA THR A 67 -7.29 -0.04 -9.28
C THR A 67 -7.42 -1.39 -8.56
N PRO A 68 -6.43 -2.31 -8.61
CA PRO A 68 -6.56 -3.59 -7.92
C PRO A 68 -6.68 -3.44 -6.39
N LEU A 69 -5.97 -2.48 -5.79
CA LEU A 69 -6.06 -2.22 -4.35
C LEU A 69 -7.43 -1.68 -3.94
N LEU A 70 -8.03 -0.80 -4.77
CA LEU A 70 -9.38 -0.30 -4.56
C LEU A 70 -10.43 -1.41 -4.63
N LEU A 71 -10.31 -2.32 -5.60
CA LEU A 71 -11.20 -3.49 -5.70
C LEU A 71 -11.11 -4.39 -4.47
N ILE A 72 -9.89 -4.63 -3.97
CA ILE A 72 -9.68 -5.37 -2.72
C ILE A 72 -10.33 -4.65 -1.54
N ALA A 73 -10.11 -3.34 -1.40
CA ALA A 73 -10.69 -2.55 -0.32
C ALA A 73 -12.22 -2.57 -0.33
N LEU A 74 -12.84 -2.51 -1.51
CA LEU A 74 -14.30 -2.61 -1.67
C LEU A 74 -14.82 -3.98 -1.22
N GLY A 75 -14.17 -5.07 -1.61
CA GLY A 75 -14.53 -6.42 -1.15
C GLY A 75 -14.38 -6.58 0.37
N LEU A 76 -13.28 -6.08 0.92
CA LEU A 76 -13.02 -6.09 2.37
C LEU A 76 -14.06 -5.29 3.16
N ALA A 77 -14.51 -4.14 2.64
CA ALA A 77 -15.55 -3.34 3.28
C ALA A 77 -16.85 -4.12 3.47
N VAL A 78 -17.19 -5.01 2.53
CA VAL A 78 -18.35 -5.92 2.66
C VAL A 78 -18.08 -7.01 3.70
N CYS A 79 -16.90 -7.63 3.70
CA CYS A 79 -16.52 -8.64 4.70
C CYS A 79 -16.58 -8.10 6.13
N PHE A 80 -15.99 -6.93 6.37
CA PHE A 80 -15.97 -6.30 7.69
C PHE A 80 -17.36 -5.87 8.16
N ARG A 81 -18.24 -5.46 7.24
CA ARG A 81 -19.66 -5.20 7.57
C ARG A 81 -20.37 -6.44 8.09
N SER A 82 -19.99 -7.63 7.62
CA SER A 82 -20.54 -8.91 8.07
C SER A 82 -19.78 -9.51 9.27
N ASN A 83 -18.92 -8.74 9.94
CA ASN A 83 -18.02 -9.21 11.01
C ASN A 83 -17.10 -10.38 10.59
N VAL A 84 -16.84 -10.54 9.29
CA VAL A 84 -15.88 -11.52 8.78
C VAL A 84 -14.50 -10.87 8.71
N TRP A 85 -13.58 -11.34 9.55
CA TRP A 85 -12.20 -10.90 9.53
C TRP A 85 -11.48 -11.51 8.31
N ASN A 86 -10.93 -10.68 7.43
CA ASN A 86 -10.02 -11.09 6.36
C ASN A 86 -8.56 -10.92 6.78
N ILE A 87 -7.75 -11.99 6.67
CA ILE A 87 -6.32 -12.00 7.05
C ILE A 87 -5.39 -12.00 5.82
N GLY A 88 -5.92 -12.26 4.62
CA GLY A 88 -5.10 -12.71 3.49
C GLY A 88 -5.13 -11.84 2.23
N ALA A 89 -5.98 -10.82 2.13
CA ALA A 89 -6.19 -10.10 0.87
C ALA A 89 -4.92 -9.46 0.30
N GLU A 90 -4.12 -8.80 1.15
CA GLU A 90 -2.84 -8.21 0.74
C GLU A 90 -1.83 -9.29 0.32
N GLY A 91 -1.69 -10.35 1.11
CA GLY A 91 -0.79 -11.46 0.80
C GLY A 91 -1.16 -12.18 -0.50
N GLN A 92 -2.45 -12.36 -0.76
CA GLN A 92 -2.98 -12.93 -2.01
C GLN A 92 -2.67 -12.05 -3.21
N PHE A 93 -2.80 -10.73 -3.06
CA PHE A 93 -2.42 -9.79 -4.10
C PHE A 93 -0.91 -9.87 -4.39
N VAL A 94 -0.08 -9.85 -3.35
CA VAL A 94 1.38 -9.91 -3.49
C VAL A 94 1.83 -11.23 -4.13
N ILE A 95 1.35 -12.39 -3.65
CA ILE A 95 1.76 -13.67 -4.23
C ILE A 95 1.27 -13.82 -5.68
N GLY A 96 0.07 -13.30 -6.00
CA GLY A 96 -0.44 -13.25 -7.36
C GLY A 96 0.43 -12.39 -8.27
N ALA A 97 0.83 -11.21 -7.80
CA ALA A 97 1.73 -10.31 -8.54
C ALA A 97 3.11 -10.95 -8.77
N VAL A 98 3.68 -11.61 -7.76
CA VAL A 98 4.96 -12.33 -7.87
C VAL A 98 4.85 -13.49 -8.86
N ALA A 99 3.81 -14.30 -8.76
CA ALA A 99 3.59 -15.43 -9.66
C ALA A 99 3.39 -14.98 -11.11
N ALA A 100 2.56 -13.95 -11.34
CA ALA A 100 2.33 -13.38 -12.66
C ALA A 100 3.62 -12.79 -13.25
N GLY A 101 4.39 -12.04 -12.46
CA GLY A 101 5.69 -11.52 -12.86
C GLY A 101 6.69 -12.63 -13.21
N GLY A 102 6.73 -13.69 -12.41
CA GLY A 102 7.58 -14.86 -12.67
C GLY A 102 7.22 -15.56 -13.99
N VAL A 103 5.93 -15.74 -14.28
CA VAL A 103 5.46 -16.30 -15.56
C VAL A 103 5.80 -15.38 -16.73
N ALA A 104 5.62 -14.07 -16.60
CA ALA A 104 5.93 -13.10 -17.65
C ALA A 104 7.42 -13.12 -18.03
N VAL A 105 8.31 -13.07 -17.04
CA VAL A 105 9.76 -13.17 -17.25
C VAL A 105 10.15 -14.54 -17.84
N GLY A 106 9.52 -15.62 -17.37
CA GLY A 106 9.75 -16.96 -17.91
C GLY A 106 9.29 -17.12 -19.36
N ALA A 107 8.21 -16.44 -19.76
CA ALA A 107 7.69 -16.44 -21.13
C ALA A 107 8.57 -15.62 -22.09
N ASP A 108 9.06 -14.45 -21.65
CA ASP A 108 10.00 -13.61 -22.41
C ASP A 108 11.26 -14.40 -22.82
N ARG A 109 11.82 -15.15 -21.87
CA ARG A 109 12.98 -16.02 -22.13
C ARG A 109 12.72 -17.06 -23.22
N LYS A 110 11.50 -17.62 -23.31
CA LYS A 110 11.14 -18.58 -24.37
C LYS A 110 11.00 -17.92 -25.74
N LEU A 111 10.57 -16.65 -25.80
CA LEU A 111 10.43 -15.90 -27.05
C LEU A 111 11.77 -15.37 -27.58
N SER A 112 12.72 -15.05 -26.69
CA SER A 112 14.07 -14.60 -27.05
C SER A 112 15.00 -15.68 -27.66
N HIS A 113 14.54 -16.94 -27.68
CA HIS A 113 15.25 -18.08 -28.26
C HIS A 113 14.65 -18.54 -29.61
N PHE A 114 13.68 -17.80 -30.15
CA PHE A 114 13.23 -17.87 -31.55
C PHE A 114 13.75 -16.65 -32.32
#